data_AF-A0A1F3BC62-F1
#
_entry.id   AF-A0A1F3BC62-F1
#
_cell.length_a   1.000
_cell.length_b   1.000
_cell.length_c   1.000
_cell.angle_alpha   90.00
_cell.angle_beta   90.00
_cell.angle_gamma   90.00
#
_symmetry.space_group_name_H-M   'P 1'
#
loop_
_entity.id
_entity.type
_entity.pdbx_description
1 polymer ?
#
loop_
_entity_poly.entity_id
_entity_poly.type
_entity_poly.pdbx_seq_one_letter_code
_entity_poly.pdbx_strand_id
1 'polypeptide(L)'
;MDNLRRLGGEAGLVAGIATAWVFLGFVFIFPTAGLDFVDQVNPHRYLPFMTKHPAMVWSVHILGGLLAALGTAVLFAALQDRFSSDNAGNARLGAGAGLFGAGTLAAAVLVRQAGFDALAGLYATNATGGAYAFYALRGLVYSLESLSALATGLGVLIIGRLMVTDRKFSSVGYLSVAVGTVMVFAAFVSHVLLFMVSSLGMIAWLIWTAITMRTEAGPAFLTGWMFPRKRRANGGARKAA
;
A
#
# COMPACT_ATOMS: atom_id res chain seq x y z
N MET A 1 11.18 -19.57 9.35
CA MET A 1 9.98 -19.53 8.49
C MET A 1 8.86 -18.72 9.17
N ASP A 2 8.53 -18.97 10.43
CA ASP A 2 7.52 -18.17 11.18
C ASP A 2 7.79 -16.66 11.24
N ASN A 3 9.07 -16.26 11.23
CA ASN A 3 9.45 -14.85 11.36
C ASN A 3 9.08 -14.00 10.12
N LEU A 4 9.13 -14.57 8.91
CA LEU A 4 8.80 -13.83 7.68
C LEU A 4 7.29 -13.66 7.53
N ARG A 5 6.51 -14.70 7.88
CA ARG A 5 5.03 -14.61 7.87
C ARG A 5 4.53 -13.57 8.86
N ARG A 6 5.14 -13.53 10.05
CA ARG A 6 4.87 -12.52 11.08
C ARG A 6 5.26 -11.11 10.60
N LEU A 7 6.46 -10.95 10.03
CA LEU A 7 6.91 -9.67 9.47
C LEU A 7 5.99 -9.20 8.34
N GLY A 8 5.57 -10.10 7.45
CA GLY A 8 4.61 -9.81 6.39
C GLY A 8 3.24 -9.39 6.93
N GLY A 9 2.75 -10.04 7.99
CA GLY A 9 1.53 -9.63 8.68
C GLY A 9 1.66 -8.28 9.40
N GLU A 10 2.84 -7.91 9.90
CA GLU A 10 3.08 -6.57 10.46
C GLU A 10 3.13 -5.51 9.36
N ALA A 11 3.94 -5.75 8.34
CA ALA A 11 4.12 -4.86 7.20
C ALA A 11 2.81 -4.66 6.40
N GLY A 12 2.00 -5.70 6.24
CA GLY A 12 0.69 -5.60 5.57
C GLY A 12 -0.32 -4.74 6.33
N LEU A 13 -0.31 -4.75 7.68
CA LEU A 13 -1.17 -3.87 8.46
C LEU A 13 -0.70 -2.41 8.36
N VAL A 14 0.62 -2.18 8.45
CA VAL A 14 1.21 -0.85 8.25
C VAL A 14 0.88 -0.34 6.85
N ALA A 15 1.00 -1.20 5.83
CA ALA A 15 0.62 -0.87 4.46
C ALA A 15 -0.86 -0.49 4.37
N GLY A 16 -1.77 -1.28 4.98
CA GLY A 16 -3.20 -1.00 4.97
C GLY A 16 -3.54 0.35 5.63
N ILE A 17 -2.92 0.66 6.77
CA ILE A 17 -3.07 1.95 7.46
C ILE A 17 -2.51 3.08 6.60
N ALA A 18 -1.34 2.89 6.00
CA ALA A 18 -0.70 3.89 5.15
C ALA A 18 -1.51 4.15 3.87
N THR A 19 -2.07 3.11 3.23
CA THR A 19 -2.98 3.25 2.09
C THR A 19 -4.26 3.97 2.51
N ALA A 20 -4.81 3.68 3.69
CA ALA A 20 -5.95 4.42 4.23
C ALA A 20 -5.61 5.89 4.47
N TRP A 21 -4.40 6.20 4.96
CA TRP A 21 -3.92 7.57 5.10
C TRP A 21 -3.82 8.30 3.76
N VAL A 22 -3.30 7.65 2.71
CA VAL A 22 -3.27 8.23 1.35
C VAL A 22 -4.68 8.52 0.85
N PHE A 23 -5.59 7.55 1.00
CA PHE A 23 -6.99 7.70 0.61
C PHE A 23 -7.65 8.88 1.33
N LEU A 24 -7.54 8.95 2.66
CA LEU A 24 -8.03 10.07 3.45
C LEU A 24 -7.36 11.38 3.05
N GLY A 25 -6.07 11.34 2.71
CA GLY A 25 -5.29 12.45 2.17
C GLY A 25 -5.99 13.14 1.01
N PHE A 26 -6.25 12.37 -0.05
CA PHE A 26 -6.86 12.88 -1.27
C PHE A 26 -8.36 13.18 -1.12
N VAL A 27 -9.10 12.39 -0.34
CA VAL A 27 -10.57 12.48 -0.28
C VAL A 27 -11.08 13.41 0.82
N PHE A 28 -10.30 13.63 1.88
CA PHE A 28 -10.72 14.43 3.04
C PHE A 28 -9.70 15.50 3.45
N ILE A 29 -8.43 15.16 3.65
CA ILE A 29 -7.43 16.09 4.20
C ILE A 29 -7.19 17.26 3.25
N PHE A 30 -6.97 17.02 1.96
CA PHE A 30 -6.80 18.09 0.98
C PHE A 30 -8.08 18.92 0.76
N PRO A 31 -9.27 18.32 0.57
CA PRO A 31 -10.52 19.09 0.47
C PRO A 31 -10.80 19.97 1.69
N THR A 32 -10.61 19.46 2.91
CA THR A 32 -10.81 20.27 4.13
C THR A 32 -9.82 21.43 4.25
N ALA A 33 -8.67 21.37 3.57
CA ALA A 33 -7.71 22.46 3.45
C ALA A 33 -7.97 23.39 2.24
N GLY A 34 -9.05 23.19 1.50
CA GLY A 34 -9.47 24.03 0.38
C GLY A 34 -8.98 23.57 -1.01
N LEU A 35 -8.57 22.30 -1.14
CA LEU A 35 -8.22 21.69 -2.42
C LEU A 35 -9.12 20.48 -2.71
N ASP A 36 -10.22 20.75 -3.41
CA ASP A 36 -11.18 19.72 -3.80
C ASP A 36 -10.55 18.62 -4.64
N PHE A 37 -11.14 17.42 -4.61
CA PHE A 37 -10.63 16.25 -5.31
C PHE A 37 -10.43 16.49 -6.82
N VAL A 38 -11.35 17.22 -7.45
CA VAL A 38 -11.27 17.57 -8.88
C VAL A 38 -10.22 18.65 -9.15
N ASP A 39 -9.90 19.50 -8.17
CA ASP A 39 -8.89 20.55 -8.32
C ASP A 39 -7.46 20.03 -8.17
N GLN A 40 -7.28 18.80 -7.66
CA GLN A 40 -5.96 18.17 -7.54
C GLN A 40 -5.29 17.90 -8.88
N VAL A 41 -6.06 17.95 -9.97
CA VAL A 41 -5.57 17.79 -11.34
C VAL A 41 -5.32 19.12 -12.06
N ASN A 42 -5.61 20.24 -11.40
CA ASN A 42 -5.45 21.58 -11.94
C ASN A 42 -4.16 22.22 -11.42
N PRO A 43 -3.16 22.52 -12.27
CA PRO A 43 -1.89 23.10 -11.83
C PRO A 43 -2.07 24.45 -11.10
N HIS A 44 -3.06 25.24 -11.49
CA HIS A 44 -3.33 26.56 -10.92
C HIS A 44 -3.92 26.51 -9.51
N ARG A 45 -4.41 25.34 -9.09
CA ARG A 45 -4.91 25.08 -7.74
C ARG A 45 -3.90 24.28 -6.93
N TYR A 46 -3.37 23.22 -7.54
CA TYR A 46 -2.52 22.25 -6.88
C TYR A 46 -1.12 22.80 -6.53
N LEU A 47 -0.42 23.46 -7.47
CA LEU A 47 0.93 23.96 -7.22
C LEU A 47 0.97 25.05 -6.14
N PRO A 48 0.08 26.06 -6.14
CA PRO A 48 0.00 27.02 -5.02
C PRO A 48 -0.37 26.35 -3.69
N PHE A 49 -1.25 25.35 -3.71
CA PHE A 49 -1.61 24.60 -2.51
C PHE A 49 -0.40 23.88 -1.91
N MET A 50 0.45 23.27 -2.75
CA MET A 50 1.68 22.62 -2.30
C MET A 50 2.63 23.61 -1.61
N THR A 51 2.80 24.81 -2.17
CA THR A 51 3.62 25.86 -1.54
C THR A 51 3.06 26.30 -0.19
N LYS A 52 1.73 26.36 -0.07
CA LYS A 52 1.04 26.79 1.16
C LYS A 52 1.00 25.69 2.24
N HIS A 53 0.93 24.43 1.83
CA HIS A 53 0.74 23.28 2.72
C HIS A 53 1.79 22.15 2.49
N PRO A 54 3.10 22.46 2.46
CA PRO A 54 4.13 21.49 2.06
C PRO A 54 4.21 20.28 3.00
N ALA A 55 4.09 20.49 4.30
CA ALA A 55 4.11 19.42 5.30
C ALA A 55 2.91 18.46 5.15
N MET A 56 1.73 18.99 4.82
CA MET A 56 0.53 18.19 4.61
C MET A 56 0.68 17.30 3.37
N VAL A 57 1.14 17.89 2.26
CA VAL A 57 1.36 17.16 1.01
C VAL A 57 2.42 16.09 1.17
N TRP A 58 3.55 16.43 1.81
CA TRP A 58 4.60 15.47 2.14
C TRP A 58 4.07 14.33 3.00
N SER A 59 3.23 14.60 4.00
CA SER A 59 2.66 13.57 4.87
C SER A 59 1.77 12.60 4.10
N VAL A 60 0.96 13.07 3.14
CA VAL A 60 0.09 12.21 2.35
C VAL A 60 0.91 11.36 1.37
N HIS A 61 1.84 11.96 0.65
CA HIS A 61 2.63 11.23 -0.35
C HIS A 61 3.69 10.34 0.27
N ILE A 62 4.57 10.88 1.11
CA ILE A 62 5.73 10.16 1.61
C ILE A 62 5.34 9.26 2.77
N LEU A 63 4.74 9.79 3.84
CA LEU A 63 4.35 8.92 4.97
C LEU A 63 3.28 7.92 4.55
N GLY A 64 2.26 8.34 3.79
CA GLY A 64 1.25 7.42 3.28
C GLY A 64 1.77 6.53 2.15
N GLY A 65 2.05 7.14 1.00
CA GLY A 65 2.29 6.40 -0.25
C GLY A 65 3.55 5.54 -0.23
N LEU A 66 4.67 6.04 0.31
CA LEU A 66 5.92 5.27 0.31
C LEU A 66 5.86 4.12 1.32
N LEU A 67 5.30 4.33 2.51
CA LEU A 67 5.11 3.25 3.49
C LEU A 67 4.12 2.19 2.97
N ALA A 68 3.05 2.61 2.28
CA ALA A 68 2.12 1.69 1.64
C ALA A 68 2.84 0.79 0.62
N ALA A 69 3.67 1.36 -0.25
CA ALA A 69 4.45 0.62 -1.23
C ALA A 69 5.41 -0.39 -0.58
N LEU A 70 6.23 0.08 0.38
CA LEU A 70 7.22 -0.76 1.06
C LEU A 70 6.56 -1.90 1.87
N GLY A 71 5.51 -1.59 2.63
CA GLY A 71 4.80 -2.60 3.40
C GLY A 71 4.09 -3.62 2.52
N THR A 72 3.54 -3.19 1.38
CA THR A 72 2.94 -4.09 0.38
C THR A 72 4.00 -5.03 -0.23
N ALA A 73 5.19 -4.52 -0.53
CA ALA A 73 6.29 -5.34 -1.04
C ALA A 73 6.68 -6.46 -0.05
N VAL A 74 6.81 -6.13 1.24
CA VAL A 74 7.13 -7.12 2.28
C VAL A 74 6.00 -8.13 2.45
N LEU A 75 4.74 -7.70 2.36
CA LEU A 75 3.59 -8.62 2.39
C LEU A 75 3.65 -9.62 1.23
N PHE A 76 3.90 -9.18 0.00
CA PHE A 76 4.03 -10.08 -1.16
C PHE A 76 5.19 -11.08 -1.00
N ALA A 77 6.34 -10.64 -0.48
CA ALA A 77 7.45 -11.54 -0.20
C ALA A 77 7.07 -12.61 0.84
N ALA A 78 6.31 -12.25 1.87
CA ALA A 78 5.82 -13.20 2.87
C ALA A 78 4.75 -14.16 2.32
N LEU A 79 3.88 -13.68 1.43
CA LEU A 79 2.88 -14.51 0.73
C LEU A 79 3.54 -15.49 -0.23
N GLN A 80 4.61 -15.08 -0.92
CA GLN A 80 5.42 -15.97 -1.74
C GLN A 80 5.97 -17.14 -0.93
N ASP A 81 6.62 -16.82 0.19
CA ASP A 81 7.17 -17.84 1.10
C ASP A 81 6.07 -18.78 1.59
N ARG A 82 4.92 -18.23 2.00
CA ARG A 82 3.79 -19.02 2.52
C ARG A 82 3.23 -20.01 1.51
N PHE A 83 3.01 -19.60 0.25
CA PHE A 83 2.37 -20.44 -0.76
C PHE A 83 3.36 -21.16 -1.66
N SER A 84 4.66 -21.02 -1.43
CA SER A 84 5.70 -21.69 -2.23
C SER A 84 5.65 -23.21 -2.12
N SER A 85 5.22 -23.77 -0.99
CA SER A 85 5.03 -25.21 -0.80
C SER A 85 3.87 -25.78 -1.60
N ASP A 86 2.85 -24.96 -1.85
CA ASP A 86 1.57 -25.41 -2.42
C ASP A 86 1.63 -25.28 -3.95
N ASN A 87 2.13 -24.14 -4.44
CA ASN A 87 2.38 -23.91 -5.87
C ASN A 87 3.48 -22.85 -6.07
N ALA A 88 4.73 -23.30 -6.12
CA ALA A 88 5.90 -22.43 -6.24
C ALA A 88 5.86 -21.51 -7.49
N GLY A 89 5.35 -21.99 -8.62
CA GLY A 89 5.27 -21.22 -9.86
C GLY A 89 4.34 -20.02 -9.72
N ASN A 90 3.09 -20.27 -9.32
CA ASN A 90 2.10 -19.20 -9.15
C ASN A 90 2.45 -18.28 -7.98
N ALA A 91 3.02 -18.79 -6.89
CA ALA A 91 3.45 -17.97 -5.77
C ALA A 91 4.54 -16.97 -6.20
N ARG A 92 5.53 -17.41 -6.99
CA ARG A 92 6.58 -16.54 -7.53
C ARG A 92 6.05 -15.54 -8.55
N LEU A 93 5.16 -15.95 -9.45
CA LEU A 93 4.57 -15.04 -10.44
C LEU A 93 3.72 -13.95 -9.76
N GLY A 94 2.87 -14.34 -8.82
CA GLY A 94 2.02 -13.41 -8.08
C GLY A 94 2.83 -12.44 -7.23
N ALA A 95 3.84 -12.93 -6.51
CA ALA A 95 4.73 -12.06 -5.74
C ALA A 95 5.60 -11.17 -6.62
N GLY A 96 6.11 -11.67 -7.74
CA GLY A 96 6.87 -10.88 -8.70
C GLY A 96 6.06 -9.71 -9.27
N ALA A 97 4.82 -9.98 -9.69
CA ALA A 97 3.88 -8.94 -10.13
C ALA A 97 3.56 -7.94 -9.01
N GLY A 98 3.29 -8.43 -7.80
CA GLY A 98 3.02 -7.59 -6.63
C GLY A 98 4.19 -6.70 -6.22
N LEU A 99 5.42 -7.23 -6.22
CA LEU A 99 6.67 -6.51 -5.94
C LEU A 99 6.96 -5.47 -7.02
N PHE A 100 6.77 -5.82 -8.28
CA PHE A 100 6.90 -4.86 -9.38
C PHE A 100 5.90 -3.71 -9.21
N GLY A 101 4.62 -4.01 -8.97
CA GLY A 101 3.60 -2.99 -8.73
C GLY A 101 3.87 -2.10 -7.51
N ALA A 102 4.37 -2.68 -6.41
CA ALA A 102 4.80 -1.93 -5.23
C ALA A 102 6.01 -1.02 -5.53
N GLY A 103 7.00 -1.52 -6.28
CA GLY A 103 8.14 -0.72 -6.72
C GLY A 103 7.74 0.45 -7.63
N THR A 104 6.82 0.21 -8.57
CA THR A 104 6.27 1.26 -9.43
C THR A 104 5.46 2.29 -8.62
N LEU A 105 4.71 1.87 -7.59
CA LEU A 105 4.03 2.79 -6.69
C LEU A 105 5.01 3.69 -5.95
N ALA A 106 6.09 3.11 -5.40
CA ALA A 106 7.13 3.87 -4.72
C ALA A 106 7.77 4.91 -5.67
N ALA A 107 8.06 4.50 -6.91
CA ALA A 107 8.56 5.42 -7.93
C ALA A 107 7.56 6.54 -8.24
N ALA A 108 6.28 6.22 -8.41
CA ALA A 108 5.23 7.22 -8.66
C ALA A 108 5.14 8.25 -7.54
N VAL A 109 5.20 7.80 -6.28
CA VAL A 109 5.18 8.65 -5.09
C VAL A 109 6.40 9.57 -5.02
N LEU A 110 7.59 9.05 -5.28
CA LEU A 110 8.82 9.84 -5.26
C LEU A 110 8.87 10.86 -6.39
N VAL A 111 8.50 10.45 -7.61
CA VAL A 111 8.41 11.35 -8.78
C VAL A 111 7.37 12.44 -8.53
N ARG A 112 6.21 12.08 -7.95
CA ARG A 112 5.18 13.04 -7.55
C ARG A 112 5.72 14.06 -6.56
N GLN A 113 6.32 13.61 -5.47
CA GLN A 113 6.80 14.51 -4.42
C GLN A 113 7.92 15.42 -4.94
N ALA A 114 9.02 14.82 -5.43
CA ALA A 114 10.18 15.59 -5.86
C ALA A 114 9.87 16.47 -7.07
N GLY A 115 9.12 15.94 -8.03
CA GLY A 115 8.77 16.67 -9.25
C GLY A 115 7.80 17.81 -8.97
N PHE A 116 6.71 17.59 -8.21
CA PHE A 116 5.77 18.69 -7.95
C PHE A 116 6.33 19.77 -7.02
N ASP A 117 7.23 19.43 -6.08
CA ASP A 117 7.95 20.43 -5.29
C ASP A 117 8.81 21.35 -6.21
N ALA A 118 9.54 20.77 -7.16
CA ALA A 118 10.31 21.55 -8.14
C ALA A 118 9.41 22.41 -9.04
N LEU A 119 8.25 21.89 -9.45
CA LEU A 119 7.29 22.63 -10.26
C LEU A 119 6.59 23.75 -9.50
N ALA A 120 6.36 23.60 -8.19
CA ALA A 120 5.82 24.68 -7.37
C ALA A 120 6.77 25.88 -7.35
N GLY A 121 8.08 25.64 -7.26
CA GLY A 121 9.10 26.68 -7.38
C GLY A 121 9.13 27.33 -8.78
N LEU A 122 9.06 26.52 -9.84
CA LEU A 122 9.01 27.03 -11.22
C LEU A 122 7.74 27.87 -11.47
N TYR A 123 6.59 27.42 -10.98
CA TYR A 123 5.31 28.10 -11.18
C TYR A 123 5.28 29.50 -10.57
N ALA A 124 5.99 29.72 -9.47
CA ALA A 124 6.13 31.04 -8.85
C ALA A 124 6.87 32.06 -9.73
N THR A 125 7.74 31.59 -10.64
CA THR A 125 8.55 32.46 -11.52
C THR A 125 8.08 32.45 -12.98
N ASN A 126 7.45 31.37 -13.43
CA ASN A 126 6.87 31.20 -14.76
C ASN A 126 5.64 30.28 -14.68
N ALA A 127 4.46 30.87 -14.45
CA ALA A 127 3.22 30.14 -14.26
C ALA A 127 2.85 29.26 -15.47
N THR A 128 3.05 29.78 -16.69
CA THR A 128 2.76 29.04 -17.94
C THR A 128 3.68 27.83 -18.09
N GLY A 129 4.99 28.02 -17.91
CA GLY A 129 5.97 26.94 -17.96
C GLY A 129 5.73 25.87 -16.88
N GLY A 130 5.42 26.30 -15.65
CA GLY A 130 5.06 25.41 -14.54
C GLY A 130 3.80 24.58 -14.81
N ALA A 131 2.77 25.19 -15.42
CA ALA A 131 1.53 24.48 -15.78
C ALA A 131 1.75 23.41 -16.86
N TYR A 132 2.51 23.71 -17.93
CA TYR A 132 2.83 22.72 -18.96
C TYR A 132 3.67 21.57 -18.41
N ALA A 133 4.69 21.88 -17.61
CA ALA A 133 5.52 20.86 -16.98
C ALA A 133 4.73 20.01 -15.97
N PHE A 134 3.73 20.59 -15.30
CA PHE A 134 2.83 19.85 -14.42
C PHE A 134 2.01 18.82 -15.18
N TYR A 135 1.41 19.18 -16.32
CA TYR A 135 0.65 18.21 -17.11
C TYR A 135 1.54 17.06 -17.62
N ALA A 136 2.77 17.36 -18.06
CA ALA A 136 3.72 16.33 -18.49
C ALA A 136 4.11 15.39 -17.35
N LEU A 137 4.51 15.94 -16.20
CA LEU A 137 4.89 15.15 -15.02
C LEU A 137 3.70 14.37 -14.46
N ARG A 138 2.50 14.95 -14.46
CA ARG A 138 1.27 14.27 -14.06
C ARG A 138 0.97 13.08 -14.96
N GLY A 139 1.19 13.20 -16.27
CA GLY A 139 1.07 12.08 -17.21
C GLY A 139 2.02 10.92 -16.86
N LEU A 140 3.27 11.23 -16.51
CA LEU A 140 4.23 10.24 -16.02
C LEU A 140 3.78 9.58 -14.72
N VAL A 141 3.40 10.37 -13.71
CA VAL A 141 2.92 9.87 -12.41
C VAL A 141 1.70 8.97 -12.60
N TYR A 142 0.71 9.41 -13.39
CA TYR A 142 -0.48 8.63 -13.71
C TYR A 142 -0.15 7.30 -14.39
N SER A 143 0.82 7.30 -15.31
CA SER A 143 1.26 6.08 -16.00
C SER A 143 1.92 5.09 -15.03
N LEU A 144 2.74 5.58 -14.11
CA LEU A 144 3.36 4.76 -13.06
C LEU A 144 2.30 4.21 -12.08
N GLU A 145 1.33 5.02 -11.68
CA GLU A 145 0.22 4.55 -10.82
C GLU A 145 -0.66 3.52 -11.51
N SER A 146 -0.96 3.71 -12.80
CA SER A 146 -1.74 2.75 -13.59
C SER A 146 -0.98 1.44 -13.75
N LEU A 147 0.32 1.49 -14.03
CA LEU A 147 1.18 0.30 -14.10
C LEU A 147 1.30 -0.40 -12.74
N SER A 148 1.39 0.37 -11.66
CA SER A 148 1.34 -0.15 -10.29
C SER A 148 0.02 -0.88 -10.01
N ALA A 149 -1.12 -0.25 -10.30
CA ALA A 149 -2.44 -0.84 -10.10
C ALA A 149 -2.61 -2.14 -10.92
N LEU A 150 -2.15 -2.15 -12.17
CA LEU A 150 -2.16 -3.34 -13.02
C LEU A 150 -1.33 -4.48 -12.41
N ALA A 151 -0.07 -4.22 -12.09
CA ALA A 151 0.86 -5.24 -11.63
C ALA A 151 0.51 -5.75 -10.22
N THR A 152 0.17 -4.84 -9.29
CA THR A 152 -0.33 -5.21 -7.97
C THR A 152 -1.65 -5.97 -8.08
N GLY A 153 -2.58 -5.51 -8.92
CA GLY A 153 -3.85 -6.20 -9.18
C GLY A 153 -3.65 -7.63 -9.69
N LEU A 154 -2.76 -7.83 -10.66
CA LEU A 154 -2.37 -9.17 -11.13
C LEU A 154 -1.73 -10.01 -10.03
N GLY A 155 -0.84 -9.42 -9.22
CA GLY A 155 -0.23 -10.11 -8.09
C GLY A 155 -1.26 -10.58 -7.06
N VAL A 156 -2.21 -9.71 -6.70
CA VAL A 156 -3.34 -10.00 -5.82
C VAL A 156 -4.23 -11.10 -6.43
N LEU A 157 -4.53 -11.07 -7.73
CA LEU A 157 -5.33 -12.10 -8.40
C LEU A 157 -4.67 -13.48 -8.35
N ILE A 158 -3.39 -13.55 -8.70
CA ILE A 158 -2.65 -14.83 -8.77
C ILE A 158 -2.53 -15.44 -7.38
N ILE A 159 -2.13 -14.66 -6.38
CA ILE A 159 -2.06 -15.13 -4.99
C ILE A 159 -3.45 -15.43 -4.44
N GLY A 160 -4.45 -14.63 -4.79
CA GLY A 160 -5.85 -14.82 -4.42
C GLY A 160 -6.39 -16.19 -4.81
N ARG A 161 -6.05 -16.67 -6.02
CA ARG A 161 -6.42 -18.02 -6.46
C ARG A 161 -5.81 -19.11 -5.59
N LEU A 162 -4.58 -18.94 -5.11
CA LEU A 162 -3.95 -19.87 -4.17
C LEU A 162 -4.65 -19.81 -2.80
N MET A 163 -4.96 -18.60 -2.32
CA MET A 163 -5.68 -18.36 -1.07
C MET A 163 -7.09 -19.00 -1.05
N VAL A 164 -7.81 -19.02 -2.18
CA VAL A 164 -9.14 -19.67 -2.28
C VAL A 164 -9.07 -21.16 -1.93
N THR A 165 -7.99 -21.83 -2.30
CA THR A 165 -7.81 -23.28 -2.05
C THR A 165 -7.40 -23.60 -0.62
N ASP A 166 -6.88 -22.62 0.13
CA ASP A 166 -6.51 -22.79 1.53
C ASP A 166 -7.70 -22.45 2.44
N ARG A 167 -8.11 -23.41 3.29
CA ARG A 167 -9.28 -23.25 4.19
C ARG A 167 -9.18 -21.98 5.05
N LYS A 168 -7.99 -21.60 5.51
CA LYS A 168 -7.76 -20.45 6.38
C LYS A 168 -7.80 -19.12 5.61
N PHE A 169 -7.37 -19.13 4.35
CA PHE A 169 -7.31 -17.94 3.51
C PHE A 169 -8.49 -17.80 2.55
N SER A 170 -9.39 -18.78 2.47
CA SER A 170 -10.48 -18.82 1.48
C SER A 170 -11.28 -17.53 1.33
N SER A 171 -11.73 -16.93 2.45
CA SER A 171 -12.47 -15.66 2.44
C SER A 171 -11.64 -14.49 1.89
N VAL A 172 -10.36 -14.42 2.29
CA VAL A 172 -9.40 -13.43 1.78
C VAL A 172 -9.09 -13.70 0.30
N GLY A 173 -9.07 -14.96 -0.13
CA GLY A 173 -8.89 -15.37 -1.51
C GLY A 173 -9.99 -14.82 -2.42
N TYR A 174 -11.26 -14.95 -2.02
CA TYR A 174 -12.36 -14.35 -2.79
C TYR A 174 -12.29 -12.82 -2.83
N LEU A 175 -11.95 -12.18 -1.71
CA LEU A 175 -11.69 -10.74 -1.69
C LEU A 175 -10.56 -10.35 -2.64
N SER A 176 -9.47 -11.13 -2.65
CA SER A 176 -8.32 -10.91 -3.54
C SER A 176 -8.75 -10.97 -5.01
N VAL A 177 -9.60 -11.93 -5.38
CA VAL A 177 -10.11 -12.02 -6.75
C VAL A 177 -10.90 -10.76 -7.13
N ALA A 178 -11.82 -10.31 -6.27
CA ALA A 178 -12.59 -9.09 -6.53
C ALA A 178 -11.72 -7.84 -6.62
N VAL A 179 -10.86 -7.61 -5.61
CA VAL A 179 -9.98 -6.43 -5.52
C VAL A 179 -8.99 -6.41 -6.67
N GLY A 180 -8.32 -7.53 -6.95
CA GLY A 180 -7.36 -7.62 -8.04
C GLY A 180 -8.00 -7.35 -9.40
N THR A 181 -9.22 -7.84 -9.65
CA THR A 181 -9.98 -7.53 -10.87
C THR A 181 -10.28 -6.04 -10.98
N VAL A 182 -10.78 -5.41 -9.92
CA VAL A 182 -11.07 -3.97 -9.91
C VAL A 182 -9.81 -3.14 -10.16
N MET A 183 -8.68 -3.51 -9.55
CA MET A 183 -7.40 -2.82 -9.75
C MET A 183 -6.90 -2.92 -11.20
N VAL A 184 -7.03 -4.10 -11.82
CA VAL A 184 -6.67 -4.29 -13.24
C VAL A 184 -7.56 -3.41 -14.13
N PHE A 185 -8.87 -3.34 -13.87
CA PHE A 185 -9.76 -2.44 -14.62
C PHE A 185 -9.43 -0.96 -14.39
N ALA A 186 -9.12 -0.57 -13.16
CA ALA A 186 -8.76 0.79 -12.78
C ALA A 186 -7.48 1.29 -13.49
N ALA A 187 -6.57 0.37 -13.87
CA ALA A 187 -5.37 0.71 -14.63
C ALA A 187 -5.66 1.22 -16.05
N PHE A 188 -6.80 0.82 -16.65
CA PHE A 188 -7.17 1.21 -18.01
C PHE A 188 -8.24 2.32 -18.05
N VAL A 189 -9.07 2.41 -17.00
CA VAL A 189 -10.20 3.33 -16.96
C VAL A 189 -10.01 4.33 -15.81
N SER A 190 -9.70 5.58 -16.17
CA SER A 190 -9.57 6.68 -15.22
C SER A 190 -10.95 7.16 -14.78
N HIS A 191 -11.52 6.55 -13.74
CA HIS A 191 -12.81 6.95 -13.19
C HIS A 191 -12.75 7.06 -11.66
N VAL A 192 -13.34 8.12 -11.10
CA VAL A 192 -13.34 8.38 -9.65
C VAL A 192 -13.88 7.20 -8.86
N LEU A 193 -14.98 6.58 -9.32
CA LEU A 193 -15.53 5.38 -8.67
C LEU A 193 -14.53 4.21 -8.66
N LEU A 194 -13.80 3.98 -9.75
CA LEU A 194 -12.82 2.90 -9.81
C LEU A 194 -11.63 3.18 -8.88
N PHE A 195 -11.19 4.44 -8.78
CA PHE A 195 -10.20 4.86 -7.78
C PHE A 195 -10.68 4.58 -6.36
N MET A 196 -11.93 4.96 -6.02
CA MET A 196 -12.48 4.77 -4.68
C MET A 196 -12.60 3.29 -4.32
N VAL A 197 -13.20 2.48 -5.21
CA VAL A 197 -13.42 1.04 -4.97
C VAL A 197 -12.10 0.28 -4.95
N SER A 198 -11.15 0.58 -5.84
CA SER A 198 -9.83 -0.06 -5.81
C SER A 198 -9.04 0.28 -4.54
N SER A 199 -9.07 1.55 -4.11
CA SER A 199 -8.38 1.98 -2.88
C SER A 199 -8.97 1.32 -1.64
N LEU A 200 -10.30 1.38 -1.47
CA LEU A 200 -10.99 0.75 -0.34
C LEU A 200 -10.84 -0.77 -0.35
N GLY A 201 -10.94 -1.38 -1.53
CA GLY A 201 -10.69 -2.81 -1.73
C GLY A 201 -9.26 -3.21 -1.34
N MET A 202 -8.27 -2.43 -1.76
CA MET A 202 -6.86 -2.67 -1.42
C MET A 202 -6.60 -2.51 0.08
N ILE A 203 -7.19 -1.50 0.73
CA ILE A 203 -7.11 -1.34 2.20
C ILE A 203 -7.68 -2.57 2.90
N ALA A 204 -8.89 -3.00 2.52
CA ALA A 204 -9.52 -4.18 3.08
C ALA A 204 -8.67 -5.44 2.85
N TRP A 205 -8.14 -5.61 1.64
CA TRP A 205 -7.29 -6.74 1.29
C TRP A 205 -5.99 -6.77 2.11
N LEU A 206 -5.29 -5.64 2.22
CA LEU A 206 -4.05 -5.51 2.99
C LEU A 206 -4.27 -5.86 4.46
N ILE A 207 -5.28 -5.24 5.09
CA ILE A 207 -5.58 -5.43 6.51
C ILE A 207 -6.02 -6.87 6.78
N TRP A 208 -6.95 -7.40 5.97
CA TRP A 208 -7.45 -8.75 6.20
C TRP A 208 -6.36 -9.79 5.96
N THR A 209 -5.61 -9.71 4.86
CA THR A 209 -4.48 -10.61 4.60
C THR A 209 -3.45 -10.55 5.71
N ALA A 210 -3.12 -9.35 6.19
CA ALA A 210 -2.20 -9.15 7.30
C ALA A 210 -2.67 -9.81 8.60
N ILE A 211 -3.94 -9.64 8.97
CA ILE A 211 -4.53 -10.28 10.14
C ILE A 211 -4.49 -11.80 9.98
N THR A 212 -4.89 -12.34 8.82
CA THR A 212 -4.89 -13.78 8.57
C THR A 212 -3.47 -14.37 8.70
N MET A 213 -2.46 -13.70 8.15
CA MET A 213 -1.04 -14.06 8.30
C MET A 213 -0.58 -14.05 9.77
N ARG A 214 -0.98 -13.05 10.56
CA ARG A 214 -0.66 -12.99 12.00
C ARG A 214 -1.31 -14.13 12.78
N THR A 215 -2.57 -14.44 12.49
CA THR A 215 -3.27 -15.56 13.14
C THR A 215 -2.64 -16.91 12.77
N GLU A 216 -1.86 -16.99 11.70
CA GLU A 216 -1.10 -18.18 11.31
C GLU A 216 0.26 -18.27 11.99
N ALA A 217 0.97 -17.15 12.15
CA ALA A 217 2.31 -17.13 12.73
C ALA A 217 2.36 -17.11 14.28
N GLY A 218 1.24 -16.95 14.98
CA GLY A 218 1.18 -16.89 16.46
C GLY A 218 1.45 -15.49 17.07
N PRO A 219 1.38 -15.32 18.42
CA PRO A 219 1.35 -14.00 19.08
C PRO A 219 2.59 -13.12 18.78
N ALA A 220 2.38 -11.80 18.62
CA ALA A 220 3.25 -10.83 17.91
C ALA A 220 4.46 -10.26 18.69
N PHE A 221 5.43 -9.69 17.94
CA PHE A 221 6.69 -9.09 18.46
C PHE A 221 6.40 -7.79 19.21
N LEU A 222 5.42 -7.01 18.71
CA LEU A 222 4.92 -5.81 19.38
C LEU A 222 4.29 -6.13 20.74
N THR A 223 3.62 -7.27 20.89
CA THR A 223 3.10 -7.72 22.19
C THR A 223 4.24 -8.11 23.14
N GLY A 224 5.34 -8.67 22.63
CA GLY A 224 6.54 -8.97 23.43
C GLY A 224 7.32 -7.74 23.89
N TRP A 225 7.26 -6.64 23.14
CA TRP A 225 7.94 -5.38 23.47
C TRP A 225 7.09 -4.47 24.37
N MET A 226 5.78 -4.34 24.12
CA MET A 226 4.86 -3.57 24.98
C MET A 226 4.45 -4.31 26.25
N PHE A 227 4.42 -5.65 26.22
CA PHE A 227 4.03 -6.47 27.36
C PHE A 227 4.98 -7.67 27.49
N PRO A 228 6.21 -7.47 28.01
CA PRO A 228 7.08 -8.59 28.33
C PRO A 228 6.33 -9.51 29.30
N ARG A 229 5.91 -10.69 28.80
CA ARG A 229 5.33 -11.72 29.66
C ARG A 229 6.38 -12.06 30.71
N LYS A 230 6.10 -11.77 31.98
CA LYS A 230 6.84 -12.32 33.10
C LYS A 230 6.87 -13.83 32.94
N ARG A 231 8.02 -14.39 32.56
CA ARG A 231 8.29 -15.82 32.75
C ARG A 231 8.05 -16.10 34.23
N ARG A 232 6.93 -16.74 34.58
CA ARG A 232 6.78 -17.38 35.88
C ARG A 232 7.86 -18.46 35.91
N ALA A 233 8.98 -18.15 36.56
CA ALA A 233 9.89 -19.15 37.07
C ALA A 233 9.11 -19.96 38.10
N ASN A 234 8.47 -21.04 37.66
CA ASN A 234 7.91 -22.02 38.58
C ASN A 234 9.08 -22.67 39.29
N GLY A 235 9.18 -22.36 40.58
CA GLY A 235 10.12 -22.95 41.51
C GLY A 235 9.95 -24.46 41.54
N GLY A 236 11.02 -25.15 41.16
CA GLY A 236 11.25 -26.56 41.46
C GLY A 236 12.27 -26.67 42.58
N ALA A 237 11.98 -26.13 43.77
CA ALA A 237 12.70 -26.50 44.97
C ALA A 237 12.28 -27.92 45.35
N ARG A 238 12.96 -28.92 44.77
CA ARG A 238 12.95 -30.29 45.29
C ARG A 238 13.58 -30.25 46.68
N LYS A 239 12.75 -30.33 47.72
CA LYS A 239 13.17 -30.75 49.05
C LYS A 239 13.70 -32.18 48.93
N ALA A 240 14.97 -32.37 49.23
CA ALA A 240 15.51 -33.67 49.60
C ALA A 240 15.24 -33.86 51.10
N ALA A 241 14.52 -34.94 51.43
CA ALA A 241 14.47 -35.58 52.73
C ALA A 241 14.31 -37.08 52.45
#